data_AF-A0A359FXH4-F1
#
_entry.id   AF-A0A359FXH4-F1
#
_cell.length_a   1.000
_cell.length_b   1.000
_cell.length_c   1.000
_cell.angle_alpha   90.00
_cell.angle_beta   90.00
_cell.angle_gamma   90.00
#
_symmetry.space_group_name_H-M   'P 1'
#
loop_
_entity.id
_entity.type
_entity.pdbx_description
1 polymer ?
#
loop_
_entity_poly.entity_id
_entity_poly.type
_entity_poly.pdbx_seq_one_letter_code
_entity_poly.pdbx_strand_id
1 'polypeptide(L)' 'RDHIFEQMEDLKFKIGPKSFFQTNSHQALNLYKIVREFAALTGDEVVYDLYTGTGTIANFVARMA' A
#
# COMPACT_ATOMS: atom_id res chain seq x y z
N ARG A 1 1.25 5.94 23.30
CA ARG A 1 0.72 5.91 21.91
C ARG A 1 0.69 4.45 21.49
N ASP A 2 -0.45 3.94 21.07
CA ASP A 2 -0.69 2.55 20.64
C ASP A 2 -0.44 2.35 19.13
N HIS A 3 -0.20 3.43 18.38
CA HIS A 3 0.07 3.42 16.95
C HIS A 3 0.82 4.68 16.48
N ILE A 4 1.31 4.64 15.25
CA ILE A 4 1.74 5.79 14.45
C ILE A 4 0.91 5.88 13.17
N PHE A 5 1.04 6.99 12.45
CA PHE A 5 0.50 7.14 11.11
C PHE A 5 1.62 7.38 10.11
N GLU A 6 1.53 6.73 8.95
CA GLU A 6 2.37 7.00 7.80
C GLU A 6 1.55 7.38 6.59
N GLN A 7 2.13 8.21 5.72
CA GLN A 7 1.47 8.71 4.53
C GLN A 7 2.18 8.24 3.26
N MET A 8 1.39 7.73 2.31
CA MET A 8 1.85 7.40 0.96
C MET A 8 0.84 7.99 -0.03
N GLU A 9 1.25 9.04 -0.75
CA GLU A 9 0.35 9.87 -1.56
C GLU A 9 -0.79 10.44 -0.68
N ASP A 10 -2.05 10.25 -1.05
CA ASP A 10 -3.23 10.68 -0.30
C ASP A 10 -3.72 9.63 0.72
N LEU A 11 -3.08 8.46 0.79
CA LEU A 11 -3.41 7.40 1.74
C LEU A 11 -2.68 7.59 3.06
N LYS A 12 -3.41 7.38 4.16
CA LYS A 12 -2.89 7.45 5.53
C LYS A 12 -3.07 6.12 6.25
N PHE A 13 -1.97 5.45 6.55
CA PHE A 13 -1.95 4.14 7.17
C PHE A 13 -1.76 4.23 8.68
N LYS A 14 -2.61 3.56 9.45
CA LYS A 14 -2.48 3.38 10.90
C LYS A 14 -1.59 2.17 11.19
N ILE A 15 -0.45 2.37 11.83
CA ILE A 15 0.54 1.30 12.10
C ILE A 15 0.61 1.03 13.59
N GLY A 16 0.18 -0.16 14.01
CA GLY A 16 0.36 -0.64 15.37
C GLY A 16 1.74 -1.29 15.58
N PRO A 17 2.18 -1.49 16.84
CA PRO A 17 3.50 -2.05 17.15
C PRO A 17 3.72 -3.50 16.70
N LYS A 18 2.64 -4.24 16.39
CA LYS A 18 2.68 -5.61 15.87
C LYS A 18 2.40 -5.68 14.36
N SER A 19 2.08 -4.55 13.73
CA SER A 19 1.82 -4.48 12.30
C SER A 19 3.14 -4.53 11.55
N PHE A 20 3.25 -5.38 10.54
CA PHE A 20 4.30 -5.22 9.56
C PHE A 20 4.03 -3.97 8.72
N PHE A 21 5.03 -3.12 8.60
CA PHE A 21 5.07 -1.98 7.70
C PHE A 21 6.49 -1.81 7.17
N GLN A 22 6.64 -1.28 5.96
CA GLN A 22 7.96 -1.12 5.36
C GLN A 22 8.79 -0.13 6.18
N THR A 23 10.01 -0.53 6.53
CA THR A 23 10.91 0.30 7.36
C THR A 23 11.40 1.55 6.63
N ASN A 24 11.33 1.56 5.29
CA ASN A 24 11.63 2.71 4.44
C ASN A 24 10.39 3.10 3.62
N SER A 25 9.55 3.98 4.19
CA SER A 25 8.31 4.47 3.56
C SER A 25 8.56 5.12 2.19
N HIS A 26 9.67 5.84 2.04
CA HIS A 26 10.00 6.52 0.77
C HIS A 26 10.27 5.54 -0.37
N GLN A 27 11.03 4.48 -0.12
CA GLN A 27 11.30 3.47 -1.16
C GLN A 27 10.13 2.52 -1.36
N ALA A 28 9.34 2.24 -0.31
CA ALA A 28 8.09 1.50 -0.44
C ALA A 28 7.13 2.19 -1.41
N LEU A 29 7.02 3.54 -1.35
CA LEU A 29 6.23 4.30 -2.31
C LEU A 29 6.70 4.09 -3.77
N ASN A 30 8.01 4.11 -4.01
CA ASN A 30 8.54 3.88 -5.36
C ASN A 30 8.25 2.45 -5.85
N LEU A 31 8.42 1.45 -4.97
CA LEU A 31 8.05 0.08 -5.27
C LEU A 31 6.57 -0.04 -5.64
N TYR A 32 5.69 0.61 -4.88
CA TYR A 32 4.25 0.54 -5.13
C TYR A 32 3.84 1.22 -6.45
N LYS A 33 4.53 2.31 -6.82
CA LYS A 33 4.36 2.93 -8.15
C LYS A 33 4.72 1.98 -9.29
N ILE A 34 5.84 1.26 -9.16
CA ILE A 34 6.26 0.25 -10.15
C ILE A 34 5.24 -0.89 -10.22
N VAL A 35 4.76 -1.39 -9.08
CA VAL A 35 3.71 -2.42 -9.03
C VAL A 35 2.45 -1.95 -9.76
N ARG A 36 2.01 -0.72 -9.49
CA ARG A 36 0.84 -0.12 -10.15
C ARG A 36 1.02 0.01 -11.66
N GLU A 37 2.18 0.49 -12.11
CA GLU A 37 2.51 0.59 -13.53
C GLU A 37 2.51 -0.77 -14.22
N PHE A 38 3.12 -1.78 -13.61
CA PHE A 38 3.22 -3.12 -14.18
C PHE A 38 1.90 -3.88 -14.18
N ALA A 39 1.05 -3.64 -13.17
CA ALA A 39 -0.27 -4.24 -13.10
C ALA A 39 -1.21 -3.72 -14.20
N ALA A 40 -0.96 -2.49 -14.71
CA ALA A 40 -1.70 -1.87 -15.81
C ALA A 40 -3.22 -1.99 -15.67
N LEU A 41 -3.71 -1.81 -14.42
CA LEU A 41 -5.13 -1.92 -14.09
C LEU A 41 -5.94 -0.87 -14.83
N THR A 42 -7.12 -1.26 -15.29
CA THR A 42 -8.06 -0.40 -16.01
C THR A 42 -9.30 -0.04 -15.19
N GLY A 43 -9.47 -0.71 -14.04
CA GLY A 43 -10.56 -0.47 -13.10
C GLY A 43 -11.62 -1.57 -13.07
N ASP A 44 -11.60 -2.45 -14.07
CA ASP A 44 -12.55 -3.56 -14.21
C ASP A 44 -12.02 -4.89 -13.65
N GLU A 45 -10.75 -4.94 -13.22
CA GLU A 45 -10.11 -6.16 -12.74
C GLU A 45 -10.48 -6.50 -11.29
N VAL A 46 -10.59 -7.80 -11.02
CA VAL A 46 -10.64 -8.31 -9.64
C VAL A 46 -9.23 -8.67 -9.18
N VAL A 47 -8.68 -7.87 -8.25
CA VAL A 47 -7.31 -8.04 -7.74
C VAL A 47 -7.32 -8.86 -6.44
N TYR A 48 -6.49 -9.90 -6.40
CA TYR A 48 -6.23 -10.68 -5.19
C TYR A 48 -4.87 -10.28 -4.60
N ASP A 49 -4.88 -9.56 -3.48
CA ASP A 49 -3.68 -9.28 -2.69
C ASP A 49 -3.45 -10.43 -1.71
N LEU A 50 -2.27 -11.06 -1.75
CA LEU A 50 -1.90 -12.20 -0.90
C LEU A 50 -0.78 -11.78 0.04
N TYR A 51 -0.81 -12.27 1.29
CA TYR A 51 0.12 -11.85 2.34
C TYR A 51 0.10 -10.34 2.59
N THR A 52 -1.12 -9.79 2.60
CA THR A 52 -1.41 -8.36 2.51
C THR A 52 -0.86 -7.52 3.66
N GLY A 53 -0.54 -8.15 4.80
CA GLY A 53 -0.20 -7.43 6.03
C GLY A 53 -1.30 -6.45 6.40
N THR A 54 -0.98 -5.16 6.43
CA THR A 54 -1.95 -4.08 6.69
C THR A 54 -2.74 -3.64 5.44
N GLY A 55 -2.57 -4.33 4.31
CA GLY A 55 -3.26 -4.07 3.05
C GLY A 55 -2.70 -2.87 2.28
N THR A 56 -1.44 -2.50 2.50
CA THR A 56 -0.86 -1.27 1.95
C THR A 56 -0.78 -1.28 0.43
N ILE A 57 -0.46 -2.42 -0.18
CA ILE A 57 -0.39 -2.56 -1.65
C ILE A 57 -1.79 -2.53 -2.26
N ALA A 58 -2.72 -3.35 -1.79
CA ALA A 58 -4.11 -3.34 -2.26
C ALA A 58 -4.74 -1.94 -2.24
N ASN A 59 -4.65 -1.24 -1.10
CA ASN A 59 -5.21 0.11 -0.99
C ASN A 59 -4.51 1.11 -1.92
N PHE A 60 -3.20 0.96 -2.14
CA PHE A 60 -2.43 1.83 -3.03
C PHE A 60 -2.83 1.67 -4.51
N VAL A 61 -2.99 0.42 -4.98
CA VAL A 61 -3.36 0.17 -6.39
C VAL A 61 -4.83 0.47 -6.65
N ALA A 62 -5.72 0.22 -5.68
CA ALA A 62 -7.16 0.49 -5.80
C ALA A 62 -7.51 1.98 -5.97
N ARG A 63 -6.62 2.89 -5.53
CA ARG A 63 -6.87 4.34 -5.60
C ARG A 63 -6.84 4.91 -7.02
N MET A 64 -6.19 4.22 -7.95
CA MET A 64 -5.98 4.66 -9.33
C MET A 64 -6.31 3.56 -10.35
N ALA A 65 -7.03 2.52 -9.91
CA ALA A 65 -7.67 1.58 -10.82
C ALA A 65 -8.91 2.24 -11.43
#